data_AF-A0A5C5Z939-F1
#
_entry.id   AF-A0A5C5Z939-F1
#
_cell.length_a   1.000
_cell.length_b   1.000
_cell.length_c   1.000
_cell.angle_alpha   90.00
_cell.angle_beta   90.00
_cell.angle_gamma   90.00
#
_symmetry.space_group_name_H-M   'P 1'
#
loop_
_entity.id
_entity.type
_entity.pdbx_description
1 polymer ?
#
loop_
_entity_poly.entity_id
_entity_poly.type
_entity_poly.pdbx_seq_one_letter_code
_entity_poly.pdbx_strand_id
1 'polypeptide(L)'
;MIDPNGQTVLLGRYSKPGFVFILNSQSQNLPTRISLLELAQSGKDHPAWEELLGYYEPFIGRILVHMGVARSDLDDVCQLVLMRLWKDLVNYQYQPQRARFRTWLSYLIHSTLVDWHRKQGRNQTTVSSDSIEFGEVLMGQSELELRIQAEWKEYIVNLALERLKTIFSGNAVDVFVRSVEGQSAAEISQQLNISEESVYVLKHRVKKRLVREAHELRRELELPDDNR
;
A
#
# COMPACT_ATOMS: atom_id res chain seq x y z
N MET A 1 0.64 -25.66 2.39
CA MET A 1 -0.03 -26.24 1.19
C MET A 1 1.08 -26.80 0.32
N ILE A 2 1.01 -28.07 -0.07
CA ILE A 2 2.04 -28.73 -0.90
C ILE A 2 1.71 -28.46 -2.37
N ASP A 3 2.69 -28.06 -3.16
CA ASP A 3 2.54 -27.80 -4.60
C ASP A 3 2.47 -29.13 -5.42
N PRO A 4 2.20 -29.09 -6.73
CA PRO A 4 2.17 -30.29 -7.57
C PRO A 4 3.53 -31.02 -7.71
N ASN A 5 4.63 -30.44 -7.20
CA ASN A 5 5.99 -30.97 -7.28
C ASN A 5 6.50 -31.51 -5.93
N GLY A 6 5.64 -31.59 -4.91
CA GLY A 6 5.98 -32.14 -3.60
C GLY A 6 6.88 -31.22 -2.76
N GLN A 7 7.06 -29.94 -3.13
CA GLN A 7 7.79 -28.98 -2.33
C GLN A 7 6.84 -28.24 -1.39
N THR A 8 7.27 -28.14 -0.13
CA THR A 8 6.55 -27.39 0.89
C THR A 8 6.82 -25.90 0.64
N VAL A 9 5.81 -25.19 0.13
CA VAL A 9 5.82 -23.73 0.13
C VAL A 9 5.68 -23.27 1.58
N LEU A 10 6.81 -22.98 2.22
CA LEU A 10 6.84 -22.30 3.50
C LEU A 10 6.48 -20.83 3.24
N LEU A 11 5.18 -20.52 3.26
CA LEU A 11 4.73 -19.18 3.66
C LEU A 11 5.11 -19.07 5.15
N GLY A 12 6.37 -18.71 5.39
CA GLY A 12 6.89 -18.49 6.73
C GLY A 12 5.95 -17.56 7.48
N ARG A 13 5.65 -17.92 8.73
CA ARG A 13 4.91 -17.05 9.65
C ARG A 13 5.69 -15.75 9.79
N TYR A 14 5.32 -14.72 9.02
CA TYR A 14 5.95 -13.41 9.08
C TYR A 14 5.60 -12.79 10.44
N SER A 15 6.61 -12.78 11.31
CA SER A 15 6.56 -12.29 12.68
C SER A 15 7.10 -10.86 12.69
N LYS A 16 6.24 -9.89 13.02
CA LYS A 16 6.61 -8.51 13.41
C LYS A 16 7.67 -8.54 14.53
N PRO A 17 8.62 -7.57 14.64
CA PRO A 17 8.33 -6.13 14.73
C PRO A 17 9.35 -5.17 14.04
N GLY A 18 8.92 -3.91 13.81
CA GLY A 18 9.83 -2.79 13.56
C GLY A 18 9.78 -2.26 12.13
N PHE A 19 9.42 -0.99 12.00
CA PHE A 19 9.13 -0.25 10.77
C PHE A 19 10.40 0.13 9.99
N VAL A 20 11.31 -0.83 9.77
CA VAL A 20 12.55 -0.63 9.01
C VAL A 20 12.78 -1.83 8.09
N PHE A 21 11.97 -1.94 7.04
CA PHE A 21 12.40 -2.69 5.87
C PHE A 21 13.28 -1.75 5.04
N ILE A 22 14.59 -1.99 5.10
CA ILE A 22 15.54 -1.47 4.13
C ILE A 22 15.03 -1.90 2.75
N LEU A 23 14.48 -0.96 1.98
CA LEU A 23 14.08 -1.19 0.60
C LEU A 23 15.28 -1.77 -0.14
N ASN A 24 15.20 -3.05 -0.46
CA ASN A 24 16.27 -3.76 -1.13
C ASN A 24 16.46 -3.14 -2.52
N SER A 25 17.71 -2.94 -2.93
CA SER A 25 18.17 -2.04 -4.00
C SER A 25 17.77 -2.44 -5.45
N GLN A 26 16.80 -3.34 -5.64
CA GLN A 26 16.43 -3.86 -6.97
C GLN A 26 15.53 -2.90 -7.75
N SER A 27 14.64 -2.16 -7.08
CA SER A 27 13.80 -1.12 -7.71
C SER A 27 14.60 0.07 -8.26
N GLN A 28 15.79 0.34 -7.72
CA GLN A 28 16.72 1.38 -8.21
C GLN A 28 17.28 1.08 -9.61
N ASN A 29 17.14 -0.16 -10.11
CA ASN A 29 17.62 -0.60 -11.42
C ASN A 29 16.52 -1.24 -12.29
N LEU A 30 15.26 -0.85 -12.12
CA LEU A 30 14.22 -1.25 -13.06
C LEU A 30 14.57 -0.68 -14.46
N PRO A 31 14.56 -1.50 -15.53
CA PRO A 31 14.55 -0.98 -16.88
C PRO A 31 13.40 0.03 -16.94
N THR A 32 13.62 1.20 -17.55
CA THR A 32 12.73 2.38 -17.47
C THR A 32 11.27 2.15 -17.87
N ARG A 33 10.89 0.93 -18.27
CA ARG A 33 9.57 0.54 -18.78
C ARG A 33 8.86 -0.58 -18.02
N ILE A 34 9.49 -1.34 -17.12
CA ILE A 34 8.85 -2.50 -16.48
C ILE A 34 8.51 -2.18 -15.01
N SER A 35 7.24 -2.29 -14.64
CA SER A 35 6.74 -2.16 -13.26
C SER A 35 7.09 -3.37 -12.39
N LEU A 36 7.06 -3.22 -11.06
CA LEU A 36 7.23 -4.37 -10.15
C LEU A 36 6.13 -5.41 -10.33
N LEU A 37 4.93 -4.96 -10.69
CA LEU A 37 3.79 -5.82 -11.05
C LEU A 37 4.11 -6.68 -12.29
N GLU A 38 4.64 -6.09 -13.36
CA GLU A 38 5.01 -6.84 -14.57
C GLU A 38 6.17 -7.81 -14.31
N LEU A 39 7.16 -7.42 -13.49
CA LEU A 39 8.23 -8.33 -13.09
C LEU A 39 7.69 -9.52 -12.26
N ALA A 40 6.79 -9.26 -11.32
CA ALA A 40 6.14 -10.31 -10.53
C ALA A 40 5.33 -11.26 -11.42
N GLN A 41 4.72 -10.77 -12.51
CA GLN A 41 4.02 -11.59 -13.48
C GLN A 41 4.93 -12.44 -14.37
N SER A 42 6.20 -12.05 -14.54
CA SER A 42 7.15 -12.79 -15.39
C SER A 42 7.54 -14.17 -14.83
N GLY A 43 7.37 -14.39 -13.52
CA GLY A 43 7.64 -15.67 -12.88
C GLY A 43 7.12 -15.73 -11.44
N LYS A 44 6.53 -16.87 -11.06
CA LYS A 44 5.95 -17.07 -9.72
C LYS A 44 6.99 -17.04 -8.58
N ASP A 45 8.23 -17.39 -8.88
CA ASP A 45 9.36 -17.40 -7.94
C ASP A 45 10.26 -16.16 -8.09
N HIS A 46 9.82 -15.15 -8.83
CA HIS A 46 10.62 -13.95 -9.07
C HIS A 46 10.79 -13.14 -7.78
N PRO A 47 12.00 -12.66 -7.43
CA PRO A 47 12.27 -11.94 -6.18
C PRO A 47 11.46 -10.63 -6.04
N ALA A 48 10.98 -10.07 -7.16
CA ALA A 48 10.09 -8.91 -7.15
C ALA A 48 8.78 -9.17 -6.37
N TRP A 49 8.38 -10.42 -6.14
CA TRP A 49 7.23 -10.74 -5.30
C TRP A 49 7.42 -10.31 -3.86
N GLU A 50 8.59 -10.55 -3.27
CA GLU A 50 8.87 -10.17 -1.89
C GLU A 50 8.78 -8.65 -1.74
N GLU A 51 9.38 -7.91 -2.68
CA GLU A 51 9.33 -6.45 -2.69
C GLU A 51 7.91 -5.93 -2.90
N LEU A 52 7.16 -6.49 -3.85
CA LEU A 52 5.78 -6.12 -4.13
C LEU A 52 4.88 -6.34 -2.91
N LEU A 53 4.96 -7.51 -2.28
CA LEU A 53 4.18 -7.83 -1.09
C LEU A 53 4.58 -6.95 0.10
N GLY A 54 5.85 -6.57 0.22
CA GLY A 54 6.32 -5.61 1.21
C GLY A 54 5.66 -4.23 1.10
N TYR A 55 5.24 -3.81 -0.11
CA TYR A 55 4.44 -2.60 -0.29
C TYR A 55 2.95 -2.81 -0.01
N TYR A 56 2.37 -3.95 -0.40
CA TYR A 56 0.93 -4.19 -0.25
C TYR A 56 0.52 -4.65 1.15
N GLU A 57 1.34 -5.40 1.88
CA GLU A 57 1.05 -5.87 3.24
C GLU A 57 0.69 -4.71 4.19
N PRO A 58 1.54 -3.67 4.37
CA PRO A 58 1.19 -2.55 5.25
C PRO A 58 -0.01 -1.75 4.74
N PHE A 59 -0.21 -1.65 3.42
CA PHE A 59 -1.38 -1.00 2.84
C PHE A 59 -2.66 -1.77 3.17
N ILE A 60 -2.70 -3.07 2.87
CA ILE A 60 -3.83 -3.96 3.17
C ILE A 60 -4.11 -3.95 4.67
N GLY A 61 -3.08 -4.02 5.52
CA GLY A 61 -3.24 -3.93 6.97
C GLY A 61 -4.01 -2.68 7.43
N ARG A 62 -3.70 -1.50 6.87
CA ARG A 62 -4.46 -0.26 7.17
C ARG A 62 -5.91 -0.36 6.73
N ILE A 63 -6.14 -0.86 5.52
CA ILE A 63 -7.50 -1.06 4.99
C ILE A 63 -8.32 -1.98 5.89
N LEU A 64 -7.74 -3.11 6.33
CA LEU A 64 -8.44 -4.07 7.20
C LEU A 64 -8.78 -3.47 8.57
N VAL A 65 -7.87 -2.68 9.16
CA VAL A 65 -8.15 -1.94 10.41
C VAL A 65 -9.31 -0.97 10.21
N HIS A 66 -9.34 -0.24 9.09
CA HIS A 66 -10.42 0.71 8.78
C HIS A 66 -11.76 0.03 8.44
N MET A 67 -11.75 -1.27 8.16
CA MET A 67 -12.94 -2.09 7.92
C MET A 67 -13.41 -2.85 9.17
N GLY A 68 -12.82 -2.53 10.33
CA GLY A 68 -13.25 -3.11 11.60
C GLY A 68 -12.76 -4.54 11.84
N VAL A 69 -11.74 -5.02 11.12
CA VAL A 69 -11.15 -6.33 11.41
C VAL A 69 -10.46 -6.29 12.77
N ALA A 70 -10.88 -7.18 13.67
CA ALA A 70 -10.31 -7.31 15.00
C ALA A 70 -8.79 -7.54 14.95
N ARG A 71 -8.07 -6.94 15.91
CA ARG A 71 -6.60 -7.00 15.95
C ARG A 71 -6.05 -8.43 16.01
N SER A 72 -6.79 -9.36 16.62
CA SER A 72 -6.48 -10.79 16.68
C SER A 72 -6.46 -11.45 15.31
N ASP A 73 -7.26 -10.96 14.38
CA ASP A 73 -7.53 -11.58 13.08
C ASP A 73 -6.84 -10.85 11.93
N LEU A 74 -6.29 -9.64 12.17
CA LEU A 74 -5.65 -8.82 11.15
C LEU A 74 -4.56 -9.56 10.38
N ASP A 75 -3.64 -10.23 11.07
CA ASP A 75 -2.51 -10.89 10.41
C ASP A 75 -3.00 -12.07 9.55
N ASP A 76 -4.00 -12.83 10.03
CA ASP A 76 -4.60 -13.95 9.30
C ASP A 76 -5.38 -13.48 8.07
N VAL A 77 -6.21 -12.45 8.20
CA VAL A 77 -6.99 -11.88 7.09
C VAL A 77 -6.06 -11.21 6.08
N CYS A 78 -5.03 -10.50 6.55
CA CYS A 78 -4.02 -9.89 5.67
C CYS A 78 -3.31 -10.96 4.83
N GLN A 79 -2.87 -12.06 5.45
CA GLN A 79 -2.27 -13.19 4.73
C GLN A 79 -3.24 -13.80 3.70
N LEU A 80 -4.52 -13.94 4.03
CA LEU A 80 -5.53 -14.43 3.08
C LEU A 80 -5.65 -13.52 1.84
N VAL A 81 -5.68 -12.20 2.05
CA VAL A 81 -5.72 -11.21 0.97
C VAL A 81 -4.43 -11.27 0.15
N LEU A 82 -3.25 -11.28 0.76
CA LEU A 82 -1.96 -11.34 0.07
C LEU A 82 -1.79 -12.63 -0.74
N MET A 83 -2.22 -13.79 -0.20
CA MET A 83 -2.21 -15.04 -0.93
C MET A 83 -3.12 -15.00 -2.17
N ARG A 84 -4.30 -14.36 -2.05
CA ARG A 84 -5.21 -14.20 -3.16
C ARG A 84 -4.67 -13.21 -4.19
N LEU A 85 -4.10 -12.09 -3.73
CA LEU A 85 -3.38 -11.14 -4.57
C LEU A 85 -2.32 -11.85 -5.39
N TRP A 86 -1.46 -12.65 -4.77
CA TRP A 86 -0.43 -13.43 -5.46
C TRP A 86 -1.02 -14.36 -6.52
N LYS A 87 -2.03 -15.18 -6.18
CA LYS A 87 -2.66 -16.14 -7.11
C LYS A 87 -3.34 -15.46 -8.30
N ASP A 88 -4.11 -14.41 -8.01
CA ASP A 88 -4.96 -13.77 -9.00
C ASP A 88 -4.13 -12.83 -9.89
N LEU A 89 -3.10 -12.17 -9.34
CA LEU A 89 -2.22 -11.27 -10.09
C LEU A 89 -1.37 -12.01 -11.12
N VAL A 90 -0.90 -13.24 -10.85
CA VAL A 90 -0.16 -14.05 -11.85
C VAL A 90 -0.99 -14.26 -13.12
N ASN A 91 -2.31 -14.39 -12.98
CA ASN A 91 -3.23 -14.60 -14.10
C ASN A 91 -3.93 -13.30 -14.54
N TYR A 92 -3.63 -12.18 -13.88
CA TYR A 92 -4.30 -10.91 -14.13
C TYR A 92 -3.82 -10.34 -15.45
N GLN A 93 -4.69 -10.41 -16.46
CA GLN A 93 -4.48 -9.68 -17.70
C GLN A 93 -5.09 -8.29 -17.55
N TYR A 94 -4.27 -7.27 -17.63
CA TYR A 94 -4.75 -5.89 -17.67
C TYR A 94 -5.73 -5.73 -18.84
N GLN A 95 -6.97 -5.42 -18.53
CA GLN A 95 -8.02 -5.15 -19.51
C GLN A 95 -8.50 -3.73 -19.28
N PRO A 96 -7.95 -2.73 -20.01
CA PRO A 96 -8.27 -1.31 -19.79
C PRO A 96 -9.77 -1.01 -19.89
N GLN A 97 -10.53 -1.85 -20.59
CA GLN A 97 -11.97 -1.71 -20.76
C GLN A 97 -12.83 -2.34 -19.65
N ARG A 98 -12.26 -3.13 -18.72
CA ARG A 98 -13.04 -3.89 -17.73
C ARG A 98 -12.96 -3.34 -16.31
N ALA A 99 -11.78 -2.95 -15.82
CA ALA A 99 -11.60 -2.31 -14.52
C ALA A 99 -10.14 -1.88 -14.33
N ARG A 100 -9.90 -0.76 -13.63
CA ARG A 100 -8.55 -0.35 -13.22
C ARG A 100 -7.99 -1.31 -12.17
N PHE A 101 -6.66 -1.38 -12.05
CA PHE A 101 -5.99 -2.25 -11.07
C PHE A 101 -6.51 -2.00 -9.64
N ARG A 102 -6.70 -0.74 -9.25
CA ARG A 102 -7.23 -0.38 -7.91
C ARG A 102 -8.66 -0.86 -7.69
N THR A 103 -9.52 -0.82 -8.72
CA THR A 103 -10.89 -1.35 -8.68
C THR A 103 -10.86 -2.86 -8.45
N TRP A 104 -10.00 -3.56 -9.17
CA TRP A 104 -9.79 -5.01 -8.99
C TRP A 104 -9.25 -5.35 -7.60
N LEU A 105 -8.25 -4.62 -7.09
CA LEU A 105 -7.71 -4.82 -5.76
C LEU A 105 -8.77 -4.58 -4.67
N SER A 106 -9.60 -3.54 -4.84
CA SER A 106 -10.71 -3.23 -3.93
C SER A 106 -11.71 -4.39 -3.87
N TYR A 107 -12.08 -4.93 -5.04
CA TYR A 107 -12.93 -6.10 -5.13
C TYR A 107 -12.29 -7.34 -4.47
N LEU A 108 -10.99 -7.55 -4.68
CA LEU A 108 -10.26 -8.68 -4.10
C LEU A 108 -10.26 -8.61 -2.56
N ILE A 109 -9.97 -7.44 -1.98
CA ILE A 109 -10.00 -7.24 -0.52
C ILE A 109 -11.42 -7.47 0.01
N HIS A 110 -12.41 -6.80 -0.59
CA HIS A 110 -13.81 -6.90 -0.16
C HIS A 110 -14.35 -8.33 -0.22
N SER A 111 -14.18 -9.02 -1.36
CA SER A 111 -14.66 -10.39 -1.53
C SER A 111 -13.97 -11.36 -0.58
N THR A 112 -12.69 -11.15 -0.28
CA THR A 112 -11.96 -11.97 0.71
C THR A 112 -12.50 -11.78 2.11
N LEU A 113 -12.84 -10.56 2.49
CA LEU A 113 -13.47 -10.26 3.77
C LEU A 113 -14.86 -10.86 3.91
N VAL A 114 -15.71 -10.69 2.90
CA VAL A 114 -17.05 -11.30 2.87
C VAL A 114 -16.95 -12.82 3.01
N ASP A 115 -16.01 -13.45 2.29
CA ASP A 115 -15.78 -14.88 2.37
C ASP A 115 -15.27 -15.31 3.76
N TRP A 116 -14.40 -14.52 4.38
CA TRP A 116 -13.88 -14.76 5.73
C TRP A 116 -14.99 -14.66 6.78
N HIS A 117 -15.76 -13.57 6.80
CA HIS A 117 -16.89 -13.39 7.71
C HIS A 117 -17.95 -14.50 7.53
N ARG A 118 -18.25 -14.90 6.29
CA ARG A 118 -19.19 -16.00 6.01
C ARG A 118 -18.69 -17.32 6.60
N LYS A 119 -17.38 -17.59 6.59
CA LYS A 119 -16.81 -18.78 7.22
C LYS A 119 -16.85 -18.69 8.75
N GLN A 120 -16.56 -17.54 9.33
CA GLN A 120 -16.67 -17.31 10.77
C GLN A 120 -18.10 -17.51 11.27
N GLY A 121 -19.10 -16.91 10.61
CA GLY A 121 -20.51 -17.05 10.99
C GLY A 121 -21.05 -18.48 10.85
N ARG A 122 -20.53 -19.28 9.90
CA ARG A 122 -20.85 -20.72 9.79
C ARG A 122 -20.20 -21.56 10.89
N ASN A 123 -19.04 -21.14 11.40
CA ASN A 123 -18.36 -21.82 12.50
C ASN A 123 -18.91 -21.40 13.88
N GLN A 124 -19.55 -20.23 13.98
CA GLN A 124 -20.10 -19.66 15.21
C GLN A 124 -21.58 -20.00 15.48
N THR A 125 -22.14 -21.07 14.89
CA THR A 125 -23.50 -21.55 15.24
C THR A 125 -23.57 -22.17 16.65
N THR A 126 -22.62 -21.85 17.53
CA THR A 126 -22.67 -22.15 18.97
C THR A 126 -22.00 -20.99 19.71
N VAL A 127 -22.83 -20.11 20.31
CA VAL A 127 -22.50 -19.06 21.30
C VAL A 127 -21.86 -17.76 20.79
N SER A 128 -22.69 -16.75 20.53
CA SER A 128 -22.71 -15.43 21.20
C SER A 128 -23.10 -14.29 20.26
N SER A 129 -23.89 -13.37 20.81
CA SER A 129 -24.54 -12.24 20.16
C SER A 129 -23.64 -11.00 20.16
N ASP A 130 -22.50 -11.03 19.46
CA ASP A 130 -21.74 -9.81 19.14
C ASP A 130 -22.02 -9.40 17.68
N SER A 131 -23.27 -9.02 17.44
CA SER A 131 -23.79 -8.59 16.14
C SER A 131 -23.52 -7.11 15.85
N ILE A 132 -22.41 -6.55 16.32
CA ILE A 132 -22.08 -5.13 16.15
C ILE A 132 -21.07 -4.90 14.99
N GLU A 133 -20.28 -5.89 14.56
CA GLU A 133 -19.25 -5.70 13.52
C GLU A 133 -19.72 -5.90 12.06
N PHE A 134 -20.97 -6.33 11.83
CA PHE A 134 -21.46 -6.60 10.46
C PHE A 134 -21.81 -5.31 9.67
N GLY A 135 -21.88 -4.16 10.34
CA GLY A 135 -22.27 -2.88 9.73
C GLY A 135 -21.26 -2.33 8.73
N GLU A 136 -19.95 -2.57 8.92
CA GLU A 136 -18.91 -2.10 7.98
C GLU A 136 -18.71 -3.07 6.79
N VAL A 137 -19.00 -4.37 6.97
CA VAL A 137 -19.07 -5.35 5.86
C VAL A 137 -20.23 -5.03 4.91
N LEU A 138 -21.24 -4.28 5.37
CA LEU A 138 -22.37 -3.80 4.58
C LEU A 138 -22.08 -2.49 3.81
N MET A 139 -20.86 -1.98 3.85
CA MET A 139 -20.46 -0.87 2.97
C MET A 139 -20.65 -1.28 1.51
N GLY A 140 -21.36 -0.46 0.74
CA GLY A 140 -21.52 -0.71 -0.69
C GLY A 140 -20.16 -0.76 -1.37
N GLN A 141 -19.95 -1.71 -2.29
CA GLN A 141 -18.68 -1.92 -3.00
C GLN A 141 -18.07 -0.61 -3.56
N SER A 142 -18.93 0.32 -4.00
CA SER A 142 -18.54 1.64 -4.53
C SER A 142 -17.96 2.57 -3.45
N GLU A 143 -18.58 2.64 -2.27
CA GLU A 143 -18.07 3.46 -1.17
C GLU A 143 -16.73 2.90 -0.68
N LEU A 144 -16.63 1.58 -0.61
CA LEU A 144 -15.39 0.94 -0.21
C LEU A 144 -14.26 1.19 -1.21
N GLU A 145 -14.55 1.10 -2.50
CA GLU A 145 -13.58 1.43 -3.54
C GLU A 145 -13.06 2.87 -3.39
N LEU A 146 -13.94 3.85 -3.15
CA LEU A 146 -13.54 5.24 -2.94
C LEU A 146 -12.61 5.39 -1.73
N ARG A 147 -12.88 4.68 -0.63
CA ARG A 147 -12.02 4.68 0.55
C ARG A 147 -10.65 4.06 0.25
N ILE A 148 -10.61 2.88 -0.36
CA ILE A 148 -9.35 2.22 -0.75
C ILE A 148 -8.53 3.11 -1.68
N GLN A 149 -9.18 3.82 -2.62
CA GLN A 149 -8.50 4.77 -3.50
C GLN A 149 -7.93 5.98 -2.76
N ALA A 150 -8.62 6.50 -1.74
CA ALA A 150 -8.14 7.61 -0.92
C ALA A 150 -6.94 7.18 -0.06
N GLU A 151 -7.07 6.06 0.64
CA GLU A 151 -6.02 5.45 1.45
C GLU A 151 -4.78 5.14 0.62
N TRP A 152 -4.95 4.64 -0.60
CA TRP A 152 -3.82 4.37 -1.49
C TRP A 152 -3.08 5.65 -1.88
N LYS A 153 -3.81 6.74 -2.19
CA LYS A 153 -3.17 8.04 -2.50
C LYS A 153 -2.34 8.52 -1.32
N GLU A 154 -2.89 8.46 -0.11
CA GLU A 154 -2.19 8.86 1.11
C GLU A 154 -0.97 7.96 1.37
N TYR A 155 -1.13 6.65 1.19
CA TYR A 155 -0.06 5.68 1.35
C TYR A 155 1.13 5.95 0.41
N ILE A 156 0.85 6.22 -0.88
CA ILE A 156 1.90 6.59 -1.85
C ILE A 156 2.60 7.89 -1.48
N VAL A 157 1.85 8.91 -1.03
CA VAL A 157 2.45 10.19 -0.60
C VAL A 157 3.37 9.99 0.60
N ASN A 158 2.95 9.17 1.57
CA ASN A 158 3.76 8.85 2.74
C ASN A 158 5.04 8.08 2.36
N LEU A 159 4.94 7.07 1.48
CA LEU A 159 6.12 6.38 0.96
C LEU A 159 7.08 7.34 0.25
N ALA A 160 6.54 8.26 -0.56
CA ALA A 160 7.34 9.26 -1.25
C ALA A 160 8.05 10.19 -0.25
N LEU A 161 7.36 10.65 0.80
CA LEU A 161 7.95 11.45 1.88
C LEU A 161 9.07 10.71 2.62
N GLU A 162 8.89 9.42 2.92
CA GLU A 162 9.95 8.60 3.53
C GLU A 162 11.17 8.49 2.61
N ARG A 163 10.98 8.28 1.29
CA ARG A 163 12.08 8.33 0.31
C ARG A 163 12.77 9.70 0.33
N LEU A 164 12.02 10.81 0.41
CA LEU A 164 12.61 12.15 0.47
C LEU A 164 13.49 12.38 1.69
N LYS A 165 13.15 11.82 2.85
CA LYS A 165 13.98 11.91 4.07
C LYS A 165 15.37 11.31 3.89
N THR A 166 15.51 10.34 2.97
CA THR A 166 16.82 9.75 2.63
C THR A 166 17.61 10.57 1.59
N ILE A 167 16.91 11.31 0.73
CA ILE A 167 17.51 12.10 -0.36
C ILE A 167 17.94 13.49 0.11
N PHE A 168 17.11 14.12 0.94
CA PHE A 168 17.37 15.46 1.45
C PHE A 168 18.03 15.37 2.82
N SER A 169 19.21 15.97 2.94
CA SER A 169 19.85 16.22 4.24
C SER A 169 19.28 17.46 4.93
N GLY A 170 19.27 17.46 6.26
CA GLY A 170 18.92 18.61 7.08
C GLY A 170 17.41 18.93 7.06
N ASN A 171 17.07 20.22 7.13
CA ASN A 171 15.70 20.66 7.44
C ASN A 171 14.75 20.72 6.24
N ALA A 172 15.15 20.26 5.04
CA ALA A 172 14.38 20.48 3.82
C ALA A 172 12.97 19.85 3.88
N VAL A 173 12.89 18.58 4.28
CA VAL A 173 11.60 17.87 4.40
C VAL A 173 10.76 18.47 5.52
N ASP A 174 11.39 18.83 6.64
CA ASP A 174 10.72 19.45 7.79
C ASP A 174 10.10 20.82 7.44
N VAL A 175 10.83 21.67 6.71
CA VAL A 175 10.32 22.93 6.14
C VAL A 175 9.06 22.70 5.30
N PHE A 176 9.06 21.67 4.47
CA PHE A 176 7.92 21.36 3.62
C PHE A 176 6.70 20.90 4.44
N VAL A 177 6.91 19.96 5.37
CA VAL A 177 5.84 19.43 6.24
C VAL A 177 5.20 20.56 7.06
N ARG A 178 6.01 21.35 7.77
CA ARG A 178 5.56 22.52 8.54
C ARG A 178 4.79 23.53 7.70
N SER A 179 5.23 23.77 6.47
CA SER A 179 4.53 24.69 5.57
C SER A 179 3.17 24.15 5.11
N VAL A 180 3.02 22.83 4.98
CA VAL A 180 1.72 22.19 4.65
C VAL A 180 0.79 22.19 5.87
N GLU A 181 1.35 22.09 7.08
CA GLU A 181 0.63 22.22 8.35
C GLU A 181 0.16 23.65 8.66
N GLY A 182 0.49 24.62 7.79
CA GLY A 182 0.00 26.00 7.87
C GLY A 182 0.94 26.97 8.55
N GLN A 183 2.15 26.56 8.95
CA GLN A 183 3.15 27.48 9.47
C GLN A 183 3.64 28.45 8.39
N SER A 184 3.79 29.72 8.76
CA SER A 184 4.30 30.79 7.90
C SER A 184 5.80 30.66 7.66
N ALA A 185 6.29 31.27 6.58
CA ALA A 185 7.73 31.25 6.27
C ALA A 185 8.56 31.89 7.39
N ALA A 186 8.04 32.94 8.04
CA ALA A 186 8.67 33.61 9.16
C ALA A 186 8.79 32.71 10.40
N GLU A 187 7.73 31.97 10.76
CA GLU A 187 7.76 31.02 11.89
C GLU A 187 8.77 29.90 11.65
N ILE A 188 8.76 29.30 10.45
CA ILE A 188 9.67 28.23 10.06
C ILE A 188 11.13 28.72 10.05
N SER A 189 11.36 29.91 9.48
CA SER A 189 12.65 30.59 9.45
C SER A 189 13.25 30.74 10.85
N GLN A 190 12.45 31.25 11.80
CA GLN A 190 12.86 31.41 13.20
C GLN A 190 13.13 30.08 13.89
N GLN A 191 12.26 29.09 13.73
CA GLN A 191 12.38 27.80 14.42
C GLN A 191 13.56 26.96 13.91
N LEU A 192 13.87 27.05 12.61
CA LEU A 192 14.89 26.24 11.97
C LEU A 192 16.20 27.00 11.73
N ASN A 193 16.26 28.26 12.15
CA ASN A 193 17.42 29.16 12.01
C ASN A 193 17.95 29.23 10.56
N ILE A 194 17.03 29.45 9.60
CA ILE A 194 17.31 29.60 8.17
C ILE A 194 16.63 30.88 7.65
N SER A 195 17.03 31.39 6.48
CA SER A 195 16.35 32.56 5.89
C SER A 195 14.95 32.21 5.38
N GLU A 196 14.02 33.17 5.38
CA GLU A 196 12.70 33.00 4.74
C GLU A 196 12.82 32.65 3.25
N GLU A 197 13.79 33.23 2.54
CA GLU A 197 14.12 32.86 1.17
C GLU A 197 14.47 31.37 1.04
N SER A 198 15.25 30.84 1.99
CA SER A 198 15.59 29.41 2.04
C SER A 198 14.34 28.57 2.27
N VAL A 199 13.39 29.03 3.10
CA VAL A 199 12.09 28.34 3.29
C VAL A 199 11.34 28.20 1.97
N TYR A 200 11.21 29.27 1.19
CA TYR A 200 10.54 29.21 -0.12
C TYR A 200 11.25 28.27 -1.11
N VAL A 201 12.58 28.34 -1.18
CA VAL A 201 13.39 27.50 -2.07
C VAL A 201 13.27 26.03 -1.69
N LEU A 202 13.42 25.69 -0.41
CA LEU A 202 13.31 24.32 0.09
C LEU A 202 11.91 23.76 -0.14
N LYS A 203 10.86 24.53 0.18
CA LYS A 203 9.47 24.16 -0.09
C LYS A 203 9.25 23.80 -1.56
N HIS A 204 9.74 24.63 -2.49
CA HIS A 204 9.59 24.37 -3.92
C HIS A 204 10.35 23.11 -4.36
N ARG A 205 11.60 22.95 -3.92
CA ARG A 205 12.44 21.79 -4.26
C ARG A 205 11.84 20.48 -3.76
N VAL A 206 11.41 20.44 -2.50
CA VAL A 206 10.79 19.26 -1.90
C VAL A 206 9.46 18.95 -2.58
N LYS A 207 8.60 19.94 -2.82
CA LYS A 207 7.34 19.73 -3.57
C LYS A 207 7.59 19.09 -4.94
N LYS A 208 8.55 19.64 -5.70
CA LYS A 208 8.88 19.14 -7.04
C LYS A 208 9.40 17.71 -7.00
N ARG A 209 10.23 17.35 -6.02
CA ARG A 209 10.73 15.98 -5.87
C ARG A 209 9.64 15.04 -5.37
N LEU A 210 8.79 15.46 -4.44
CA LEU A 210 7.67 14.67 -3.92
C LEU A 210 6.74 14.20 -5.04
N VAL A 211 6.34 15.12 -5.93
CA VAL A 211 5.48 14.79 -7.08
C VAL A 211 6.15 13.76 -7.99
N ARG A 212 7.47 13.85 -8.18
CA ARG A 212 8.23 12.88 -8.98
C ARG A 212 8.26 11.50 -8.32
N GLU A 213 8.64 11.43 -7.04
CA GLU A 213 8.69 10.16 -6.30
C GLU A 213 7.32 9.50 -6.24
N ALA A 214 6.26 10.26 -5.99
CA ALA A 214 4.90 9.72 -5.99
C ALA A 214 4.50 9.18 -7.37
N HIS A 215 4.91 9.84 -8.45
CA HIS A 215 4.67 9.35 -9.81
C HIS A 215 5.47 8.08 -10.12
N GLU A 216 6.73 8.00 -9.69
CA GLU A 216 7.58 6.81 -9.83
C GLU A 216 7.01 5.62 -9.05
N LEU A 217 6.65 5.82 -7.78
CA LEU A 217 5.97 4.82 -6.95
C LEU A 217 4.67 4.32 -7.58
N ARG A 218 3.85 5.22 -8.14
CA ARG A 218 2.63 4.80 -8.85
C ARG A 218 2.95 3.96 -10.08
N ARG A 219 3.99 4.28 -10.84
CA ARG A 219 4.41 3.45 -11.98
C ARG A 219 4.95 2.09 -11.57
N GLU A 220 5.61 2.00 -10.41
CA GLU A 220 6.14 0.75 -9.87
C GLU A 220 5.02 -0.15 -9.35
N LEU A 221 4.04 0.44 -8.66
CA LEU A 221 3.01 -0.25 -7.87
C LEU A 221 1.61 -0.22 -8.48
N GLU A 222 1.46 0.35 -9.67
CA GLU A 222 0.21 0.31 -10.44
C GLU A 222 0.53 -0.12 -11.87
N LEU A 223 -0.37 -0.91 -12.46
CA LEU A 223 -0.37 -1.07 -13.90
C LEU A 223 -0.73 0.28 -14.53
N PRO A 224 -0.07 0.67 -15.64
CA PRO A 224 -0.32 1.95 -16.28
C PRO A 224 -1.82 2.13 -16.51
N ASP A 225 -2.39 3.20 -15.96
CA ASP A 225 -3.69 3.67 -16.43
C ASP A 225 -3.45 4.12 -17.88
N ASP A 226 -4.13 3.49 -18.84
CA ASP A 226 -4.12 3.94 -20.23
C ASP A 226 -4.68 5.38 -20.23
N ASN A 227 -3.78 6.36 -20.25
CA ASN A 227 -4.08 7.77 -20.14
C ASN A 227 -4.59 8.22 -21.51
N ARG A 228 -5.86 7.95 -21.80
CA ARG A 228 -6.61 8.63 -22.87
C ARG A 228 -7.23 9.90 -22.34
#